data_AF-A0A4U8YQ13-F1
#
_entry.id   AF-A0A4U8YQ13-F1
#
_cell.length_a   1.000
_cell.length_b   1.000
_cell.length_c   1.000
_cell.angle_alpha   90.00
_cell.angle_beta   90.00
_cell.angle_gamma   90.00
#
_symmetry.space_group_name_H-M   'P 1'
#
loop_
_entity.id
_entity.type
_entity.pdbx_description
1 polymer ?
#
loop_
_entity_poly.entity_id
_entity_poly.type
_entity_poly.pdbx_seq_one_letter_code
_entity_poly.pdbx_strand_id
1 'polypeptide(L)'
;MAASELDGAGYSAIITASGRFVYHPNDDLVTHTQTVFDIARSTNNRNLLDASENAVKGKAGQVEYTSPVTGLEGWFLYRPLAVPGWAVLSVIDRHDAQLGKDDLKKHGMEVSFALITACCFFCMVVVKRYWVKTLLCSLGFVMGIGVTWYIVINTSAETGQIISSEMTLDKFKKKYDAECQQRHLSTPVYVPTGLFVQSIEYDGPNNVTMTGYVWQTYDTGSKIEKGLVFPEAVKTLLEETYRKTVNGKEVVGWYFEVTVRERFDNSKFPLDKVNLWIRMWHKNFYDNVVLVPDIASYQLSNPKSLAGIEANIVTEGKHIVSSFFSYRCNAYKTNFGVARGKPGRDVPELYYNIAMSRKFLDSFVAHLIPLIVVLSLLYIILLMSVLEKSLALNVLAACSGLFFVAIFDHIGLRESLSASGIVYLEYYYFVTYFVLLAVSINSYLYAYHGNLGLVGFQRNIYPRVFYWPMITGLLYAVTFAVYY
;
A
#
# COMPACT_ATOMS: atom_id res chain seq x y z
N MET A 1 -29.52 -22.64 -1.95
CA MET A 1 -28.17 -22.22 -2.38
C MET A 1 -28.10 -20.72 -2.29
N ALA A 2 -27.47 -20.21 -1.23
CA ALA A 2 -27.09 -18.81 -1.10
C ALA A 2 -25.78 -18.80 -0.30
N ALA A 3 -24.70 -19.23 -0.96
CA ALA A 3 -23.37 -18.93 -0.46
C ALA A 3 -23.14 -17.46 -0.80
N SER A 4 -23.20 -16.61 0.22
CA SER A 4 -22.86 -15.20 0.10
C SER A 4 -21.36 -15.13 -0.18
N GLU A 5 -21.00 -14.83 -1.43
CA GLU A 5 -19.64 -14.55 -1.86
C GLU A 5 -19.12 -13.33 -1.10
N LEU A 6 -18.02 -13.50 -0.35
CA LEU A 6 -17.24 -12.39 0.17
C LEU A 6 -16.07 -12.23 -0.79
N ASP A 7 -16.05 -11.14 -1.57
CA ASP A 7 -15.03 -10.84 -2.57
C ASP A 7 -13.65 -10.59 -1.92
N GLY A 8 -12.98 -11.66 -1.48
CA GLY A 8 -11.62 -11.64 -0.96
C GLY A 8 -11.44 -11.07 0.45
N ALA A 9 -12.52 -10.67 1.13
CA ALA A 9 -12.48 -10.01 2.44
C ALA A 9 -12.49 -10.96 3.67
N GLY A 10 -12.42 -12.27 3.44
CA GLY A 10 -12.52 -13.29 4.48
C GLY A 10 -12.90 -14.66 3.92
N TYR A 11 -13.35 -15.57 4.78
CA TYR A 11 -13.68 -16.95 4.39
C TYR A 11 -15.02 -17.42 4.98
N SER A 12 -15.59 -18.48 4.40
CA SER A 12 -16.79 -19.10 4.95
C SER A 12 -16.56 -20.56 5.31
N ALA A 13 -17.26 -21.05 6.33
CA ALA A 13 -17.28 -22.43 6.77
C ALA A 13 -18.73 -22.89 6.97
N ILE A 14 -18.97 -24.19 6.90
CA ILE A 14 -20.28 -24.79 7.15
C ILE A 14 -20.14 -25.76 8.30
N ILE A 15 -21.01 -25.65 9.30
CA ILE A 15 -21.03 -26.52 10.47
C ILE A 15 -22.36 -27.28 10.60
N THR A 16 -22.30 -28.46 11.20
CA THR A 16 -23.46 -29.28 11.59
C THR A 16 -24.00 -28.91 12.97
N ALA A 17 -25.09 -29.58 13.38
CA ALA A 17 -25.67 -29.46 14.72
C ALA A 17 -24.72 -29.85 15.85
N SER A 18 -23.73 -30.69 15.57
CA SER A 18 -22.68 -31.07 16.54
C SER A 18 -21.49 -30.10 16.53
N GLY A 19 -21.54 -29.04 15.72
CA GLY A 19 -20.43 -28.10 15.54
C GLY A 19 -19.29 -28.63 14.67
N ARG A 20 -19.50 -29.74 13.94
CA ARG A 20 -18.48 -30.33 13.08
C ARG A 20 -18.43 -29.59 11.75
N PHE A 21 -17.24 -29.32 11.24
CA PHE A 21 -17.06 -28.71 9.93
C PHE A 21 -17.43 -29.69 8.81
N VAL A 22 -18.35 -29.27 7.94
CA VAL A 22 -18.67 -29.91 6.67
C VAL A 22 -17.84 -29.28 5.55
N TYR A 23 -17.53 -27.99 5.71
CA TYR A 23 -16.70 -27.22 4.82
C TYR A 23 -15.92 -26.20 5.64
N HIS A 24 -14.62 -26.09 5.40
CA HIS A 24 -13.73 -25.09 5.97
C HIS A 24 -12.55 -24.91 5.00
N PRO A 25 -11.97 -23.71 4.83
CA PRO A 25 -10.83 -23.50 3.92
C PRO A 25 -9.57 -24.28 4.29
N ASN A 26 -9.41 -24.61 5.57
CA ASN A 26 -8.41 -25.55 6.05
C ASN A 26 -9.02 -26.96 6.12
N ASP A 27 -8.61 -27.83 5.19
CA ASP A 27 -9.10 -29.21 5.06
C ASP A 27 -8.78 -30.08 6.28
N ASP A 28 -7.75 -29.74 7.06
CA ASP A 28 -7.43 -30.46 8.31
C ASP A 28 -8.57 -30.38 9.31
N LEU A 29 -9.31 -29.26 9.33
CA LEU A 29 -10.44 -29.05 10.25
C LEU A 29 -11.72 -29.78 9.80
N VAL A 30 -11.79 -30.19 8.53
CA VAL A 30 -12.89 -31.02 8.01
C VAL A 30 -12.58 -32.51 8.23
N THR A 31 -11.31 -32.88 8.09
CA THR A 31 -10.84 -34.27 8.23
C THR A 31 -10.66 -34.70 9.67
N HIS A 32 -10.21 -33.83 10.56
CA HIS A 32 -10.13 -34.08 11.99
C HIS A 32 -11.49 -33.83 12.65
N THR A 33 -11.84 -34.62 13.68
CA THR A 33 -13.12 -34.50 14.40
C THR A 33 -13.23 -33.29 15.33
N GLN A 34 -12.36 -32.28 15.17
CA GLN A 34 -12.43 -31.05 15.95
C GLN A 34 -13.67 -30.24 15.58
N THR A 35 -14.38 -29.76 16.59
CA THR A 35 -15.57 -28.92 16.40
C THR A 35 -15.23 -27.45 16.53
N VAL A 36 -16.08 -26.58 15.98
CA VAL A 36 -15.98 -25.13 16.18
C VAL A 36 -16.01 -24.76 17.67
N PHE A 37 -16.71 -25.55 18.50
CA PHE A 37 -16.76 -25.37 19.95
C PHE A 37 -15.44 -25.68 20.63
N ASP A 38 -14.72 -26.69 20.15
CA ASP A 38 -13.40 -27.06 20.66
C ASP A 38 -12.37 -25.97 20.33
N ILE A 39 -12.44 -25.42 19.11
CA ILE A 39 -11.62 -24.27 18.69
C ILE A 39 -11.94 -23.05 19.56
N ALA A 40 -13.22 -22.75 19.79
CA ALA A 40 -13.61 -21.61 20.62
C ALA A 40 -13.12 -21.73 22.07
N ARG A 41 -13.13 -22.95 22.64
CA ARG A 41 -12.62 -23.21 24.00
C ARG A 41 -11.10 -23.19 24.06
N SER A 42 -10.40 -23.79 23.11
CA SER A 42 -8.93 -23.85 23.11
C SER A 42 -8.30 -22.46 22.91
N THR A 43 -9.02 -21.57 22.23
CA THR A 43 -8.60 -20.18 21.98
C THR A 43 -9.15 -19.18 22.99
N ASN A 44 -9.91 -19.65 24.00
CA ASN A 44 -10.60 -18.84 25.00
C ASN A 44 -11.47 -17.71 24.41
N ASN A 45 -12.08 -17.97 23.24
CA ASN A 45 -12.86 -16.98 22.50
C ASN A 45 -14.37 -17.15 22.80
N ARG A 46 -14.85 -16.40 23.79
CA ARG A 46 -16.27 -16.43 24.21
C ARG A 46 -17.22 -16.00 23.09
N ASN A 47 -16.86 -14.98 22.31
CA ASN A 47 -17.70 -14.49 21.22
C ASN A 47 -17.91 -15.56 20.14
N LEU A 48 -16.86 -16.31 19.79
CA LEU A 48 -16.94 -17.42 18.84
C LEU A 48 -17.81 -18.56 19.37
N LEU A 49 -17.70 -18.86 20.67
CA LEU A 49 -18.50 -19.90 21.32
C LEU A 49 -20.00 -19.54 21.28
N ASP A 50 -20.34 -18.33 21.74
CA ASP A 50 -21.72 -17.86 21.78
C ASP A 50 -22.33 -17.74 20.38
N ALA A 51 -21.56 -17.27 19.41
CA ALA A 51 -21.99 -17.19 18.02
C ALA A 51 -22.25 -18.58 17.43
N SER A 52 -21.35 -19.54 17.66
CA SER A 52 -21.48 -20.91 17.18
C SER A 52 -22.69 -21.62 17.78
N GLU A 53 -22.97 -21.41 19.07
CA GLU A 53 -24.16 -21.97 19.72
C GLU A 53 -25.45 -21.36 19.16
N ASN A 54 -25.49 -20.04 18.98
CA ASN A 54 -26.65 -19.36 18.43
C ASN A 54 -26.91 -19.77 16.98
N ALA A 55 -25.85 -20.00 16.19
CA ALA A 55 -25.93 -20.49 14.83
C ALA A 55 -26.63 -21.86 14.73
N VAL A 56 -26.23 -22.82 15.57
CA VAL A 56 -26.83 -24.16 15.61
C VAL A 56 -28.27 -24.11 16.13
N LYS A 57 -28.60 -23.18 17.03
CA LYS A 57 -29.97 -22.94 17.54
C LYS A 57 -30.89 -22.25 16.52
N GLY A 58 -30.46 -22.04 15.28
CA GLY A 58 -31.30 -21.48 14.23
C GLY A 58 -31.35 -19.95 14.22
N LYS A 59 -30.45 -19.26 14.94
CA LYS A 59 -30.40 -17.79 14.95
C LYS A 59 -29.38 -17.29 13.94
N ALA A 60 -29.65 -16.12 13.38
CA ALA A 60 -28.70 -15.37 12.58
C ALA A 60 -28.14 -14.21 13.40
N GLY A 61 -26.87 -13.87 13.21
CA GLY A 61 -26.25 -12.76 13.92
C GLY A 61 -24.83 -12.47 13.47
N GLN A 62 -24.24 -11.50 14.16
CA GLN A 62 -22.89 -10.99 13.95
C GLN A 62 -22.24 -10.82 15.32
N VAL A 63 -20.98 -11.20 15.44
CA VAL A 63 -20.14 -10.86 16.59
C VAL A 63 -18.79 -10.33 16.13
N GLU A 64 -18.16 -9.50 16.96
CA GLU A 64 -16.75 -9.18 16.80
C GLU A 64 -15.91 -10.41 17.13
N TYR A 65 -14.93 -10.67 16.27
CA TYR A 65 -14.13 -11.87 16.28
C TYR A 65 -12.66 -11.50 16.09
N THR A 66 -11.82 -12.05 16.94
CA THR A 66 -10.37 -12.06 16.71
C THR A 66 -10.01 -13.43 16.20
N SER A 67 -9.39 -13.47 15.03
CA SER A 67 -8.91 -14.71 14.43
C SER A 67 -7.85 -15.33 15.33
N PRO A 68 -8.05 -16.56 15.83
CA PRO A 68 -7.05 -17.24 16.64
C PRO A 68 -5.84 -17.69 15.81
N VAL A 69 -5.96 -17.69 14.47
CA VAL A 69 -4.89 -18.09 13.55
C VAL A 69 -4.08 -16.87 13.10
N THR A 70 -4.74 -15.74 12.80
CA THR A 70 -4.07 -14.55 12.25
C THR A 70 -3.89 -13.43 13.28
N GLY A 71 -4.56 -13.48 14.43
CA GLY A 71 -4.61 -12.39 15.41
C GLY A 71 -5.39 -11.16 14.93
N LEU A 72 -5.97 -11.18 13.73
CA LEU A 72 -6.66 -10.04 13.14
C LEU A 72 -8.09 -9.91 13.68
N GLU A 73 -8.52 -8.68 13.90
CA GLU A 73 -9.90 -8.36 14.25
C GLU A 73 -10.80 -8.33 13.00
N GLY A 74 -11.99 -8.89 13.14
CA GLY A 74 -12.98 -9.03 12.10
C GLY A 74 -14.39 -9.24 12.64
N TRP A 75 -15.30 -9.52 11.73
CA TRP A 75 -16.68 -9.88 12.04
C TRP A 75 -16.90 -11.36 11.73
N PHE A 76 -17.51 -12.06 12.67
CA PHE A 76 -17.98 -13.41 12.50
C PHE A 76 -19.50 -13.39 12.35
N LEU A 77 -19.95 -13.67 11.14
CA LEU A 77 -21.35 -13.74 10.75
C LEU A 77 -21.80 -15.18 10.77
N TYR A 78 -23.01 -15.44 11.26
CA TYR A 78 -23.57 -16.77 11.24
C TYR A 78 -25.03 -16.73 10.80
N ARG A 79 -25.41 -17.69 9.95
CA ARG A 79 -26.78 -17.87 9.48
C ARG A 79 -27.16 -19.35 9.43
N PRO A 80 -28.37 -19.71 9.88
CA PRO A 80 -28.84 -21.07 9.77
C PRO A 80 -29.13 -21.44 8.30
N LEU A 81 -28.90 -22.70 7.96
CA LEU A 81 -29.29 -23.27 6.68
C LEU A 81 -30.71 -23.85 6.75
N ALA A 82 -31.29 -24.15 5.58
CA ALA A 82 -32.59 -24.81 5.49
C ALA A 82 -32.61 -26.22 6.13
N VAL A 83 -31.43 -26.81 6.38
CA VAL A 83 -31.28 -28.06 7.12
C VAL A 83 -31.21 -27.75 8.62
N PRO A 84 -32.10 -28.32 9.46
CA PRO A 84 -32.12 -28.04 10.89
C PRO A 84 -30.78 -28.31 11.57
N GLY A 85 -30.33 -27.34 12.38
CA GLY A 85 -29.07 -27.41 13.12
C GLY A 85 -27.80 -27.17 12.30
N TRP A 86 -27.90 -26.94 10.99
CA TRP A 86 -26.76 -26.56 10.16
C TRP A 86 -26.66 -25.04 10.04
N ALA A 87 -25.44 -24.52 9.98
CA ALA A 87 -25.20 -23.10 9.80
C ALA A 87 -24.01 -22.81 8.88
N VAL A 88 -24.10 -21.70 8.16
CA VAL A 88 -22.96 -21.06 7.49
C VAL A 88 -22.36 -20.06 8.45
N LEU A 89 -21.06 -20.15 8.62
CA LEU A 89 -20.22 -19.20 9.32
C LEU A 89 -19.43 -18.43 8.28
N SER A 90 -19.39 -17.12 8.37
CA SER A 90 -18.59 -16.27 7.50
C SER A 90 -17.73 -15.37 8.36
N VAL A 91 -16.41 -15.46 8.17
CA VAL A 91 -15.43 -14.59 8.80
C VAL A 91 -15.07 -13.51 7.80
N ILE A 92 -15.20 -12.24 8.20
CA ILE A 92 -14.77 -11.08 7.41
C ILE A 92 -13.69 -10.37 8.21
N ASP A 93 -12.50 -10.27 7.67
CA ASP A 93 -11.44 -9.48 8.28
C ASP A 93 -11.77 -7.99 8.12
N ARG A 94 -11.74 -7.23 9.23
CA ARG A 94 -12.09 -5.79 9.25
C ARG A 94 -11.21 -4.98 8.30
N HIS A 95 -10.02 -5.50 8.00
CA HIS A 95 -9.02 -4.86 7.17
C HIS A 95 -9.12 -5.21 5.68
N ASP A 96 -9.73 -6.35 5.34
CA ASP A 96 -9.87 -6.84 3.96
C ASP A 96 -11.25 -6.50 3.36
N ALA A 97 -12.16 -5.89 4.14
CA ALA A 97 -13.30 -5.17 3.61
C ALA A 97 -12.81 -3.98 2.76
N GLN A 98 -12.53 -4.24 1.48
CA GLN A 98 -12.03 -3.25 0.51
C GLN A 98 -13.11 -2.26 0.06
N LEU A 99 -14.38 -2.53 0.36
CA LEU A 99 -15.51 -1.68 0.00
C LEU A 99 -15.41 -0.32 0.69
N GLY A 100 -15.20 0.73 -0.10
CA GLY A 100 -15.32 2.12 0.31
C GLY A 100 -14.07 2.74 0.95
N LYS A 101 -12.88 2.14 0.85
CA LYS A 101 -11.65 2.80 1.35
C LYS A 101 -11.38 4.12 0.62
N ASP A 102 -11.47 4.15 -0.70
CA ASP A 102 -11.26 5.40 -1.43
C ASP A 102 -12.30 6.48 -1.07
N ASP A 103 -13.55 6.07 -0.86
CA ASP A 103 -14.61 6.97 -0.37
C ASP A 103 -14.33 7.44 1.07
N LEU A 104 -13.91 6.55 1.97
CA LEU A 104 -13.53 6.87 3.35
C LEU A 104 -12.35 7.85 3.39
N LYS A 105 -11.36 7.66 2.52
CA LYS A 105 -10.22 8.57 2.37
C LYS A 105 -10.71 9.95 1.98
N LYS A 106 -11.52 10.03 0.92
CA LYS A 106 -12.05 11.29 0.39
C LYS A 106 -12.90 12.03 1.43
N HIS A 107 -13.90 11.38 2.01
CA HIS A 107 -14.76 12.00 3.02
C HIS A 107 -13.98 12.38 4.28
N GLY A 108 -13.02 11.56 4.72
CA GLY A 108 -12.13 11.89 5.83
C GLY A 108 -11.30 13.15 5.56
N MET A 109 -10.79 13.29 4.35
CA MET A 109 -10.06 14.49 3.93
C MET A 109 -10.97 15.72 3.90
N GLU A 110 -12.18 15.63 3.36
CA GLU A 110 -13.15 16.75 3.33
C GLU A 110 -13.54 17.20 4.74
N VAL A 111 -13.84 16.26 5.64
CA VAL A 111 -14.19 16.55 7.03
C VAL A 111 -13.02 17.21 7.75
N SER A 112 -11.80 16.70 7.59
CA SER A 112 -10.62 17.31 8.22
C SER A 112 -10.39 18.75 7.72
N PHE A 113 -10.50 18.98 6.42
CA PHE A 113 -10.40 20.32 5.81
C PHE A 113 -11.46 21.28 6.36
N ALA A 114 -12.72 20.84 6.45
CA ALA A 114 -13.81 21.64 7.00
C ALA A 114 -13.57 21.99 8.48
N LEU A 115 -13.08 21.03 9.29
CA LEU A 115 -12.78 21.27 10.71
C LEU A 115 -11.62 22.25 10.90
N ILE A 116 -10.54 22.10 10.13
CA ILE A 116 -9.36 22.98 10.25
C ILE A 116 -9.72 24.40 9.83
N THR A 117 -10.45 24.56 8.72
CA THR A 117 -10.91 25.88 8.26
C THR A 117 -11.87 26.54 9.25
N ALA A 118 -12.81 25.78 9.82
CA ALA A 118 -13.71 26.27 10.86
C ALA A 118 -12.94 26.68 12.14
N CYS A 119 -11.96 25.88 12.57
CA CYS A 119 -11.11 26.20 13.72
C CYS A 119 -10.26 27.46 13.48
N CYS A 120 -9.68 27.61 12.29
CA CYS A 120 -8.94 28.83 11.91
C CYS A 120 -9.86 30.05 11.91
N PHE A 121 -11.05 29.95 11.33
CA PHE A 121 -12.04 31.03 11.33
C PHE A 121 -12.47 31.42 12.76
N PHE A 122 -12.76 30.43 13.60
CA PHE A 122 -13.09 30.65 15.01
C PHE A 122 -11.93 31.34 15.76
N CYS A 123 -10.68 30.91 15.53
CA CYS A 123 -9.50 31.55 16.09
C CYS A 123 -9.35 33.01 15.62
N MET A 124 -9.68 33.32 14.37
CA MET A 124 -9.64 34.68 13.85
C MET A 124 -10.65 35.61 14.56
N VAL A 125 -11.82 35.09 14.93
CA VAL A 125 -12.90 35.86 15.59
C VAL A 125 -12.64 36.02 17.09
N VAL A 126 -12.33 34.93 17.80
CA VAL A 126 -12.37 34.90 19.28
C VAL A 126 -11.10 35.43 19.93
N VAL A 127 -9.93 35.06 19.39
CA VAL A 127 -8.66 35.47 19.98
C VAL A 127 -8.50 36.97 19.72
N LYS A 128 -7.95 37.76 20.66
CA LYS A 128 -7.72 39.21 20.43
C LYS A 128 -6.27 39.53 20.08
N ARG A 129 -5.32 38.73 20.58
CA ARG A 129 -3.89 38.93 20.39
C ARG A 129 -3.43 38.32 19.07
N TYR A 130 -3.01 39.15 18.12
CA TYR A 130 -2.62 38.73 16.76
C TYR A 130 -1.53 37.65 16.73
N TRP A 131 -0.53 37.73 17.61
CA TRP A 131 0.52 36.70 17.73
C TRP A 131 -0.02 35.32 18.14
N VAL A 132 -1.03 35.30 19.01
CA VAL A 132 -1.66 34.04 19.43
C VAL A 132 -2.55 33.50 18.31
N LYS A 133 -3.25 34.37 17.57
CA LYS A 133 -4.03 33.97 16.38
C LYS A 133 -3.18 33.24 15.37
N THR A 134 -2.05 33.83 14.98
CA THR A 134 -1.22 33.28 13.91
C THR A 134 -0.49 32.02 14.34
N LEU A 135 -0.06 31.94 15.60
CA LEU A 135 0.46 30.71 16.16
C LEU A 135 -0.57 29.57 16.12
N LEU A 136 -1.80 29.81 16.60
CA LEU A 136 -2.87 28.80 16.60
C LEU A 136 -3.27 28.38 15.19
N CYS A 137 -3.37 29.32 14.24
CA CYS A 137 -3.66 28.97 12.85
C CYS A 137 -2.55 28.09 12.24
N SER A 138 -1.28 28.42 12.52
CA SER A 138 -0.14 27.64 12.03
C SER A 138 -0.14 26.22 12.60
N LEU A 139 -0.41 26.08 13.90
CA LEU A 139 -0.53 24.77 14.55
C LEU A 139 -1.72 23.97 14.00
N GLY A 140 -2.83 24.63 13.67
CA GLY A 140 -3.98 24.02 13.01
C GLY A 140 -3.62 23.46 11.62
N PHE A 141 -2.87 24.20 10.81
CA PHE A 141 -2.41 23.71 9.51
C PHE A 141 -1.41 22.55 9.64
N VAL A 142 -0.47 22.62 10.59
CA VAL A 142 0.46 21.50 10.87
C VAL A 142 -0.30 20.26 11.31
N MET A 143 -1.29 20.41 12.19
CA MET A 143 -2.19 19.31 12.59
C MET A 143 -2.92 18.75 11.36
N GLY A 144 -3.38 19.62 10.46
CA GLY A 144 -4.00 19.22 9.21
C GLY A 144 -3.13 18.38 8.30
N ILE A 145 -1.86 18.78 8.13
CA ILE A 145 -0.88 17.97 7.38
C ILE A 145 -0.76 16.58 8.02
N GLY A 146 -0.61 16.52 9.34
CA GLY A 146 -0.51 15.24 10.07
C GLY A 146 -1.75 14.36 9.93
N VAL A 147 -2.96 14.94 9.99
CA VAL A 147 -4.22 14.20 9.78
C VAL A 147 -4.32 13.68 8.34
N THR A 148 -3.98 14.49 7.34
CA THR A 148 -3.96 14.04 5.93
C THR A 148 -2.99 12.88 5.75
N TRP A 149 -1.78 12.97 6.31
CA TRP A 149 -0.81 11.87 6.26
C TRP A 149 -1.35 10.60 6.92
N TYR A 150 -1.97 10.72 8.09
CA TYR A 150 -2.59 9.60 8.78
C TYR A 150 -3.69 8.92 7.95
N ILE A 151 -4.56 9.69 7.30
CA ILE A 151 -5.61 9.15 6.43
C ILE A 151 -5.00 8.42 5.22
N VAL A 152 -4.02 9.05 4.54
CA VAL A 152 -3.38 8.46 3.35
C VAL A 152 -2.70 7.12 3.66
N ILE A 153 -1.96 7.05 4.78
CA ILE A 153 -1.26 5.83 5.21
C ILE A 153 -2.25 4.69 5.48
N ASN A 154 -3.37 4.98 6.14
CA ASN A 154 -4.29 3.95 6.62
C ASN A 154 -5.35 3.52 5.60
N THR A 155 -5.60 4.32 4.56
CA THR A 155 -6.73 4.09 3.66
C THR A 155 -6.32 3.68 2.24
N SER A 156 -5.04 3.69 1.90
CA SER A 156 -4.58 3.30 0.56
C SER A 156 -4.86 1.81 0.25
N ALA A 157 -5.68 1.53 -0.76
CA ALA A 157 -6.04 0.17 -1.19
C ALA A 157 -4.97 -0.49 -2.09
N GLU A 158 -4.91 -1.82 -2.07
CA GLU A 158 -4.07 -2.62 -2.97
C GLU A 158 -4.74 -2.75 -4.34
N THR A 159 -3.96 -2.74 -5.42
CA THR A 159 -4.50 -2.72 -6.80
C THR A 159 -4.43 -4.11 -7.45
N GLY A 160 -5.55 -4.58 -8.02
CA GLY A 160 -5.63 -5.81 -8.81
C GLY A 160 -6.63 -6.84 -8.27
N GLN A 161 -7.00 -7.84 -9.08
CA GLN A 161 -7.83 -8.96 -8.62
C GLN A 161 -6.97 -9.88 -7.74
N ILE A 162 -7.01 -9.65 -6.44
CA ILE A 162 -6.27 -10.43 -5.44
C ILE A 162 -6.81 -11.86 -5.39
N ILE A 163 -5.92 -12.84 -5.41
CA ILE A 163 -6.24 -14.25 -5.25
C ILE A 163 -5.60 -14.74 -3.96
N SER A 164 -6.42 -14.75 -2.91
CA SER A 164 -6.02 -15.10 -1.55
C SER A 164 -6.69 -16.37 -1.03
N SER A 165 -7.59 -16.98 -1.81
CA SER A 165 -8.33 -18.19 -1.40
C SER A 165 -8.64 -19.11 -2.57
N GLU A 166 -8.82 -20.40 -2.27
CA GLU A 166 -9.27 -21.41 -3.23
C GLU A 166 -10.61 -21.04 -3.88
N MET A 167 -11.51 -20.38 -3.13
CA MET A 167 -12.79 -19.92 -3.66
C MET A 167 -12.61 -18.85 -4.75
N THR A 168 -11.73 -17.87 -4.50
CA THR A 168 -11.43 -16.82 -5.49
C THR A 168 -10.75 -17.43 -6.72
N LEU A 169 -9.88 -18.42 -6.52
CA LEU A 169 -9.21 -19.14 -7.60
C LEU A 169 -10.21 -19.95 -8.44
N ASP A 170 -11.14 -20.67 -7.82
CA ASP A 170 -12.16 -21.43 -8.52
C ASP A 170 -13.14 -20.53 -9.28
N LYS A 171 -13.50 -19.37 -8.71
CA LYS A 171 -14.30 -18.34 -9.40
C LYS A 171 -13.57 -17.86 -10.66
N PHE A 172 -12.26 -17.62 -10.56
CA PHE A 172 -11.43 -17.28 -11.72
C PHE A 172 -11.39 -18.40 -12.76
N LYS A 173 -11.10 -19.65 -12.37
CA LYS A 173 -11.03 -20.80 -13.29
C LYS A 173 -12.33 -20.97 -14.06
N LYS A 174 -13.48 -21.01 -13.36
CA LYS A 174 -14.81 -21.13 -13.99
C LYS A 174 -15.10 -19.99 -14.98
N LYS A 175 -14.75 -18.75 -14.62
CA LYS A 175 -14.91 -17.59 -15.51
C LYS A 175 -14.05 -17.76 -16.76
N TYR A 176 -12.79 -18.11 -16.61
CA TYR A 176 -11.86 -18.26 -17.72
C TYR A 176 -12.21 -19.46 -18.63
N ASP A 177 -12.66 -20.58 -18.05
CA ASP A 177 -13.18 -21.74 -18.79
C ASP A 177 -14.36 -21.35 -19.68
N ALA A 178 -15.32 -20.60 -19.13
CA ALA A 178 -16.48 -20.12 -19.88
C ALA A 178 -16.06 -19.17 -21.02
N GLU A 179 -15.11 -18.26 -20.77
CA GLU A 179 -14.55 -17.37 -21.80
C GLU A 179 -13.84 -18.17 -22.90
N CYS A 180 -13.08 -19.21 -22.56
CA CYS A 180 -12.43 -20.09 -23.53
C CYS A 180 -13.45 -20.81 -24.41
N GLN A 181 -14.52 -21.36 -23.83
CA GLN A 181 -15.58 -22.05 -24.56
C GLN A 181 -16.30 -21.10 -25.53
N GLN A 182 -16.69 -19.90 -25.05
CA GLN A 182 -17.35 -18.88 -25.87
C GLN A 182 -16.47 -18.42 -27.05
N ARG A 183 -15.17 -18.30 -26.83
CA ARG A 183 -14.20 -17.89 -27.86
C ARG A 183 -13.65 -19.06 -28.69
N HIS A 184 -14.14 -20.27 -28.47
CA HIS A 184 -13.69 -21.51 -29.11
C HIS A 184 -12.17 -21.71 -29.02
N LEU A 185 -11.60 -21.37 -27.86
CA LEU A 185 -10.20 -21.60 -27.54
C LEU A 185 -10.01 -23.05 -27.05
N SER A 186 -8.78 -23.55 -27.17
CA SER A 186 -8.39 -24.84 -26.59
C SER A 186 -8.63 -24.85 -25.08
N THR A 187 -9.01 -25.99 -24.50
CA THR A 187 -9.19 -26.11 -23.04
C THR A 187 -7.94 -25.66 -22.29
N PRO A 188 -8.08 -24.78 -21.28
CA PRO A 188 -6.94 -24.33 -20.50
C PRO A 188 -6.36 -25.46 -19.66
N VAL A 189 -5.04 -25.51 -19.57
CA VAL A 189 -4.33 -26.37 -18.62
C VAL A 189 -3.81 -25.49 -17.50
N TYR A 190 -4.32 -25.74 -16.30
CA TYR A 190 -3.92 -25.01 -15.10
C TYR A 190 -2.71 -25.67 -14.47
N VAL A 191 -1.66 -24.88 -14.23
CA VAL A 191 -0.43 -25.35 -13.58
C VAL A 191 -0.29 -24.63 -12.23
N PRO A 192 -0.57 -25.31 -11.10
CA PRO A 192 -0.32 -24.77 -9.77
C PRO A 192 1.14 -24.35 -9.64
N THR A 193 1.36 -23.11 -9.23
CA THR A 193 2.64 -22.44 -9.15
C THR A 193 2.71 -21.73 -7.80
N GLY A 194 3.70 -22.10 -7.00
CA GLY A 194 4.02 -21.39 -5.76
C GLY A 194 5.35 -20.66 -5.87
N LEU A 195 5.52 -19.67 -5.02
CA LEU A 195 6.68 -18.81 -4.91
C LEU A 195 7.02 -18.55 -3.44
N PHE A 196 8.31 -18.52 -3.13
CA PHE A 196 8.86 -18.10 -1.86
C PHE A 196 10.08 -17.20 -2.10
N VAL A 197 10.01 -15.95 -1.65
CA VAL A 197 11.07 -14.94 -1.81
C VAL A 197 11.93 -14.88 -0.56
N GLN A 198 13.24 -15.05 -0.75
CA GLN A 198 14.24 -15.09 0.32
C GLN A 198 14.95 -13.76 0.52
N SER A 199 15.28 -13.05 -0.57
CA SER A 199 15.91 -11.74 -0.50
C SER A 199 15.39 -10.78 -1.56
N ILE A 200 15.47 -9.50 -1.24
CA ILE A 200 15.16 -8.37 -2.14
C ILE A 200 16.30 -7.37 -1.98
N GLU A 201 16.98 -7.05 -3.06
CA GLU A 201 18.08 -6.09 -3.10
C GLU A 201 17.83 -5.06 -4.21
N TYR A 202 18.03 -3.78 -3.90
CA TYR A 202 17.86 -2.70 -4.87
C TYR A 202 19.21 -2.37 -5.51
N ASP A 203 19.31 -2.54 -6.82
CA ASP A 203 20.48 -2.13 -7.60
C ASP A 203 20.16 -0.78 -8.28
N GLY A 204 20.38 0.29 -7.53
CA GLY A 204 19.97 1.64 -7.92
C GLY A 204 18.44 1.83 -7.88
N PRO A 205 17.90 2.76 -8.68
CA PRO A 205 16.53 3.24 -8.46
C PRO A 205 15.44 2.41 -9.11
N ASN A 206 15.76 1.60 -10.12
CA ASN A 206 14.78 0.94 -10.98
C ASN A 206 15.05 -0.55 -11.13
N ASN A 207 16.23 -1.06 -10.75
CA ASN A 207 16.50 -2.48 -10.81
C ASN A 207 16.36 -3.09 -9.42
N VAL A 208 15.68 -4.22 -9.35
CA VAL A 208 15.52 -4.97 -8.11
C VAL A 208 15.87 -6.42 -8.37
N THR A 209 16.80 -6.93 -7.58
CA THR A 209 17.19 -8.34 -7.60
C THR A 209 16.43 -9.07 -6.50
N MET A 210 15.77 -10.16 -6.88
CA MET A 210 15.03 -11.02 -5.97
C MET A 210 15.56 -12.45 -6.08
N THR A 211 15.67 -13.12 -4.95
CA THR A 211 16.05 -14.53 -4.91
C THR A 211 15.01 -15.36 -4.17
N GLY A 212 14.98 -16.65 -4.45
CA GLY A 212 14.18 -17.60 -3.68
C GLY A 212 13.83 -18.85 -4.46
N TYR A 213 12.66 -19.42 -4.19
CA TYR A 213 12.18 -20.64 -4.80
C TYR A 213 10.85 -20.43 -5.51
N VAL A 214 10.72 -21.03 -6.68
CA VAL A 214 9.46 -21.16 -7.41
C VAL A 214 9.24 -22.63 -7.68
N TRP A 215 8.01 -23.11 -7.56
CA TRP A 215 7.68 -24.50 -7.86
C TRP A 215 6.41 -24.60 -8.66
N GLN A 216 6.33 -25.66 -9.45
CA GLN A 216 5.15 -25.98 -10.24
C GLN A 216 4.76 -27.45 -10.03
N THR A 217 3.47 -27.68 -9.95
CA THR A 217 2.88 -29.01 -9.78
C THR A 217 2.19 -29.43 -11.06
N TYR A 218 2.46 -30.65 -11.51
CA TYR A 218 1.93 -31.23 -12.74
C TYR A 218 1.30 -32.59 -12.46
N ASP A 219 0.36 -33.03 -13.27
CA ASP A 219 -0.10 -34.43 -13.24
C ASP A 219 1.00 -35.35 -13.76
N THR A 220 1.18 -36.51 -13.12
CA THR A 220 2.18 -37.50 -13.55
C THR A 220 1.91 -37.94 -15.00
N GLY A 221 2.93 -37.84 -15.85
CA GLY A 221 2.81 -38.17 -17.28
C GLY A 221 2.31 -37.02 -18.16
N SER A 222 2.15 -35.82 -17.61
CA SER A 222 1.90 -34.61 -18.40
C SER A 222 2.97 -34.41 -19.47
N LYS A 223 2.54 -34.17 -20.70
CA LYS A 223 3.41 -33.91 -21.86
C LYS A 223 3.83 -32.43 -21.96
N ILE A 224 3.37 -31.60 -21.04
CA ILE A 224 3.68 -30.17 -21.02
C ILE A 224 5.13 -30.00 -20.60
N GLU A 225 5.86 -29.17 -21.35
CA GLU A 225 7.24 -28.87 -21.03
C GLU A 225 7.30 -28.09 -19.71
N LYS A 226 8.09 -28.58 -18.77
CA LYS A 226 8.15 -27.99 -17.44
C LYS A 226 9.09 -26.80 -17.42
N GLY A 227 8.64 -25.71 -16.83
CA GLY A 227 9.47 -24.55 -16.58
C GLY A 227 8.71 -23.24 -16.55
N LEU A 228 9.46 -22.21 -16.18
CA LEU A 228 8.96 -20.88 -15.94
C LEU A 228 9.83 -19.87 -16.70
N VAL A 229 9.22 -18.77 -17.13
CA VAL A 229 9.89 -17.63 -17.72
C VAL A 229 9.49 -16.37 -16.94
N PHE A 230 10.46 -15.51 -16.64
CA PHE A 230 10.23 -14.18 -16.09
C PHE A 230 10.34 -13.15 -17.22
N PRO A 231 9.24 -12.79 -17.91
CA PRO A 231 9.29 -11.98 -19.14
C PRO A 231 9.81 -10.56 -18.95
N GLU A 232 9.83 -10.04 -17.73
CA GLU A 232 10.30 -8.67 -17.40
C GLU A 232 11.72 -8.66 -16.80
N ALA A 233 12.39 -9.82 -16.76
CA ALA A 233 13.73 -9.93 -16.21
C ALA A 233 14.79 -9.37 -17.16
N VAL A 234 15.70 -8.58 -16.60
CA VAL A 234 16.95 -8.14 -17.24
C VAL A 234 18.00 -9.24 -17.12
N LYS A 235 18.04 -9.92 -15.97
CA LYS A 235 18.91 -11.06 -15.69
C LYS A 235 18.10 -12.15 -14.99
N THR A 236 18.39 -13.41 -15.32
CA THR A 236 17.72 -14.56 -14.72
C THR A 236 18.71 -15.71 -14.56
N LEU A 237 18.75 -16.26 -13.36
CA LEU A 237 19.27 -17.59 -13.05
C LEU A 237 18.08 -18.42 -12.57
N LEU A 238 17.94 -19.63 -13.13
CA LEU A 238 16.89 -20.57 -12.75
C LEU A 238 17.48 -21.97 -12.73
N GLU A 239 17.64 -22.55 -11.54
CA GLU A 239 18.27 -23.85 -11.33
C GLU A 239 17.29 -24.81 -10.67
N GLU A 240 17.08 -25.99 -11.27
CA GLU A 240 16.22 -27.01 -10.66
C GLU A 240 16.87 -27.53 -9.39
N THR A 241 16.19 -27.39 -8.25
CA THR A 241 16.72 -27.79 -6.94
C THR A 241 16.08 -29.06 -6.41
N TYR A 242 14.82 -29.33 -6.79
CA TYR A 242 14.16 -30.57 -6.41
C TYR A 242 13.07 -30.98 -7.39
N ARG A 243 12.86 -32.29 -7.45
CA ARG A 243 11.76 -32.94 -8.17
C ARG A 243 11.22 -34.09 -7.34
N LYS A 244 9.92 -34.08 -7.07
CA LYS A 244 9.27 -35.12 -6.26
C LYS A 244 7.94 -35.51 -6.88
N THR A 245 7.58 -36.79 -6.76
CA THR A 245 6.26 -37.27 -7.15
C THR A 245 5.49 -37.66 -5.89
N VAL A 246 4.33 -37.06 -5.67
CA VAL A 246 3.45 -37.30 -4.52
C VAL A 246 2.01 -37.42 -5.02
N ASN A 247 1.32 -38.50 -4.67
CA ASN A 247 -0.11 -38.71 -4.98
C ASN A 247 -0.48 -38.51 -6.47
N GLY A 248 0.36 -39.01 -7.39
CA GLY A 248 0.10 -38.87 -8.84
C GLY A 248 0.33 -37.45 -9.38
N LYS A 249 0.93 -36.57 -8.58
CA LYS A 249 1.40 -35.26 -8.99
C LYS A 249 2.92 -35.19 -8.92
N GLU A 250 3.53 -34.57 -9.92
CA GLU A 250 4.96 -34.28 -9.99
C GLU A 250 5.18 -32.80 -9.66
N VAL A 251 5.90 -32.53 -8.58
CA VAL A 251 6.31 -31.18 -8.17
C VAL A 251 7.75 -30.97 -8.60
N VAL A 252 8.01 -29.89 -9.33
CA VAL A 252 9.35 -29.45 -9.71
C VAL A 252 9.59 -28.07 -9.12
N GLY A 253 10.69 -27.91 -8.40
CA GLY A 253 11.10 -26.66 -7.77
C GLY A 253 12.41 -26.15 -8.34
N TRP A 254 12.49 -24.83 -8.50
CA TRP A 254 13.66 -24.11 -8.97
C TRP A 254 14.08 -23.06 -7.94
N TYR A 255 15.38 -22.96 -7.71
CA TYR A 255 15.95 -21.74 -7.16
C TYR A 255 15.99 -20.68 -8.28
N PHE A 256 15.59 -19.46 -7.96
CA PHE A 256 15.67 -18.33 -8.88
C PHE A 256 16.49 -17.20 -8.29
N GLU A 257 17.22 -16.52 -9.17
CA GLU A 257 17.71 -15.16 -8.97
C GLU A 257 17.29 -14.34 -10.18
N VAL A 258 16.53 -13.29 -9.96
CA VAL A 258 15.95 -12.48 -11.03
C VAL A 258 16.19 -11.00 -10.75
N THR A 259 16.77 -10.30 -11.71
CA THR A 259 16.82 -8.84 -11.70
C THR A 259 15.74 -8.31 -12.61
N VAL A 260 14.73 -7.65 -12.05
CA VAL A 260 13.65 -6.99 -12.79
C VAL A 260 13.92 -5.49 -12.85
N ARG A 261 13.55 -4.86 -13.96
CA ARG A 261 13.60 -3.40 -14.09
C ARG A 261 12.19 -2.83 -14.04
N GLU A 262 11.87 -2.19 -12.94
CA GLU A 262 10.57 -1.60 -12.69
C GLU A 262 10.63 -0.07 -12.66
N ARG A 263 9.50 0.57 -12.93
CA ARG A 263 9.35 2.02 -12.83
C ARG A 263 8.51 2.34 -11.60
N PHE A 264 9.16 2.82 -10.54
CA PHE A 264 8.46 3.24 -9.33
C PHE A 264 7.90 4.67 -9.47
N ASP A 265 6.63 4.83 -9.14
CA ASP A 265 6.02 6.15 -8.98
C ASP A 265 6.34 6.70 -7.58
N ASN A 266 7.38 7.52 -7.51
CA ASN A 266 7.81 8.20 -6.28
C ASN A 266 7.17 9.59 -6.12
N SER A 267 6.16 9.97 -6.92
CA SER A 267 5.56 11.31 -6.86
C SER A 267 4.99 11.66 -5.47
N LYS A 268 4.57 10.64 -4.71
CA LYS A 268 3.99 10.77 -3.37
C LYS A 268 4.99 10.53 -2.23
N PHE A 269 6.29 10.51 -2.51
CA PHE A 269 7.31 10.34 -1.48
C PHE A 269 7.19 11.40 -0.37
N PRO A 270 7.31 11.04 0.93
CA PRO A 270 7.67 9.72 1.47
C PRO A 270 6.48 8.80 1.81
N LEU A 271 5.27 9.17 1.42
CA LEU A 271 4.05 8.39 1.65
C LEU A 271 3.69 7.52 0.44
N ASP A 272 4.64 7.31 -0.46
CA ASP A 272 4.51 6.42 -1.60
C ASP A 272 4.39 4.97 -1.14
N LYS A 273 3.55 4.22 -1.85
CA LYS A 273 3.51 2.76 -1.78
C LYS A 273 4.26 2.23 -2.99
N VAL A 274 5.18 1.32 -2.73
CA VAL A 274 5.96 0.64 -3.76
C VAL A 274 5.44 -0.77 -3.86
N ASN A 275 4.93 -1.16 -5.04
CA ASN A 275 4.55 -2.53 -5.31
C ASN A 275 5.59 -3.14 -6.25
N LEU A 276 6.36 -4.12 -5.76
CA LEU A 276 7.20 -4.96 -6.62
C LEU A 276 6.35 -6.10 -7.15
N TRP A 277 6.61 -6.54 -8.38
CA TRP A 277 5.93 -7.71 -8.89
C TRP A 277 6.84 -8.65 -9.66
N ILE A 278 6.62 -9.95 -9.43
CA ILE A 278 7.22 -11.01 -10.23
C ILE A 278 6.16 -11.49 -11.21
N ARG A 279 6.32 -11.10 -12.47
CA ARG A 279 5.51 -11.61 -13.57
C ARG A 279 6.02 -12.97 -13.99
N MET A 280 5.10 -13.93 -14.10
CA MET A 280 5.44 -15.32 -14.38
C MET A 280 4.70 -15.84 -15.60
N TRP A 281 5.46 -16.46 -16.50
CA TRP A 281 4.97 -17.21 -17.64
C TRP A 281 5.31 -18.68 -17.49
N HIS A 282 4.43 -19.52 -18.00
CA HIS A 282 4.80 -20.91 -18.25
C HIS A 282 5.74 -20.99 -19.46
N LYS A 283 6.64 -21.97 -19.52
CA LYS A 283 7.54 -22.17 -20.67
C LYS A 283 6.80 -22.29 -22.01
N ASN A 284 5.66 -22.99 -21.99
CA ASN A 284 4.70 -23.06 -23.11
C ASN A 284 3.68 -21.90 -23.09
N PHE A 285 4.12 -20.65 -22.96
CA PHE A 285 3.24 -19.48 -22.87
C PHE A 285 2.32 -19.28 -24.11
N TYR A 286 2.69 -19.87 -25.24
CA TYR A 286 1.93 -19.81 -26.49
C TYR A 286 0.74 -20.79 -26.55
N ASP A 287 0.75 -21.85 -25.74
CA ASP A 287 -0.38 -22.77 -25.57
C ASP A 287 -1.39 -22.19 -24.58
N ASN A 288 -2.55 -22.84 -24.34
CA ASN A 288 -3.47 -22.40 -23.29
C ASN A 288 -3.05 -22.94 -21.92
N VAL A 289 -1.81 -22.69 -21.53
CA VAL A 289 -1.30 -23.05 -20.20
C VAL A 289 -1.37 -21.82 -19.31
N VAL A 290 -2.15 -21.92 -18.23
CA VAL A 290 -2.37 -20.83 -17.28
C VAL A 290 -1.77 -21.20 -15.94
N LEU A 291 -0.83 -20.38 -15.46
CA LEU A 291 -0.30 -20.55 -14.12
C LEU A 291 -1.37 -20.18 -13.10
N VAL A 292 -1.56 -21.00 -12.07
CA VAL A 292 -2.46 -20.70 -10.96
C VAL A 292 -1.71 -20.72 -9.65
N PRO A 293 -2.01 -19.84 -8.67
CA PRO A 293 -1.33 -19.87 -7.39
C PRO A 293 -1.59 -21.21 -6.69
N ASP A 294 -0.53 -21.80 -6.13
CA ASP A 294 -0.59 -23.01 -5.33
C ASP A 294 -1.00 -22.69 -3.88
N ILE A 295 -2.24 -22.23 -3.70
CA ILE A 295 -2.79 -21.68 -2.45
C ILE A 295 -2.70 -22.69 -1.30
N ALA A 296 -2.99 -23.95 -1.58
CA ALA A 296 -2.91 -25.05 -0.60
C ALA A 296 -1.52 -25.26 0.00
N SER A 297 -0.44 -24.81 -0.65
CA SER A 297 0.92 -24.92 -0.12
C SER A 297 1.28 -23.84 0.91
N TYR A 298 0.38 -22.89 1.17
CA TYR A 298 0.57 -21.84 2.17
C TYR A 298 -0.38 -22.04 3.35
N GLN A 299 0.14 -21.87 4.58
CA GLN A 299 -0.69 -21.96 5.80
C GLN A 299 -1.82 -20.91 5.81
N LEU A 300 -1.50 -19.72 5.29
CA LEU A 300 -2.40 -18.59 5.13
C LEU A 300 -2.05 -17.90 3.82
N SER A 301 -3.05 -17.53 3.03
CA SER A 301 -2.88 -16.85 1.74
C SER A 301 -3.49 -15.45 1.70
N ASN A 302 -3.86 -14.90 2.86
CA ASN A 302 -4.34 -13.52 2.92
C ASN A 302 -3.16 -12.55 2.69
N PRO A 303 -3.39 -11.36 2.13
CA PRO A 303 -2.30 -10.46 1.76
C PRO A 303 -1.38 -10.07 2.93
N LYS A 304 -1.92 -9.98 4.15
CA LYS A 304 -1.19 -9.54 5.34
C LYS A 304 -0.40 -10.64 6.04
N SER A 305 -0.67 -11.91 5.75
CA SER A 305 0.12 -13.03 6.28
C SER A 305 1.48 -13.16 5.63
N LEU A 306 1.79 -12.32 4.64
CA LEU A 306 3.06 -12.29 3.90
C LEU A 306 3.41 -13.67 3.31
N ALA A 307 2.38 -14.36 2.80
CA ALA A 307 2.51 -15.69 2.24
C ALA A 307 3.53 -15.69 1.11
N GLY A 308 4.57 -16.53 1.20
CA GLY A 308 5.64 -16.59 0.20
C GLY A 308 6.78 -15.59 0.43
N ILE A 309 6.91 -15.00 1.62
CA ILE A 309 8.02 -14.12 2.00
C ILE A 309 8.77 -14.72 3.20
N GLU A 310 10.10 -14.64 3.18
CA GLU A 310 10.96 -14.99 4.32
C GLU A 310 10.68 -14.09 5.54
N ALA A 311 10.53 -14.68 6.73
CA ALA A 311 10.04 -13.98 7.91
C ALA A 311 10.97 -12.83 8.37
N ASN A 312 12.28 -13.01 8.19
CA ASN A 312 13.30 -12.03 8.57
C ASN A 312 13.93 -11.35 7.35
N ILE A 313 13.16 -11.18 6.26
CA ILE A 313 13.67 -10.52 5.06
C ILE A 313 14.10 -9.09 5.37
N VAL A 314 15.34 -8.76 4.98
CA VAL A 314 15.88 -7.42 5.15
C VAL A 314 15.49 -6.60 3.94
N THR A 315 14.85 -5.46 4.18
CA THR A 315 14.52 -4.48 3.13
C THR A 315 15.03 -3.10 3.56
N GLU A 316 15.75 -2.43 2.66
CA GLU A 316 16.37 -1.13 2.95
C GLU A 316 15.33 0.00 2.97
N GLY A 317 15.21 0.70 4.10
CA GLY A 317 14.34 1.88 4.24
C GLY A 317 12.82 1.65 4.06
N LYS A 318 12.40 0.41 3.85
CA LYS A 318 11.02 0.00 3.60
C LYS A 318 10.62 -1.11 4.56
N HIS A 319 9.32 -1.38 4.63
CA HIS A 319 8.78 -2.58 5.25
C HIS A 319 7.70 -3.16 4.33
N ILE A 320 7.61 -4.49 4.32
CA ILE A 320 6.59 -5.20 3.54
C ILE A 320 5.27 -5.10 4.29
N VAL A 321 4.23 -4.65 3.59
CA VAL A 321 2.88 -4.45 4.13
C VAL A 321 1.98 -5.63 3.74
N SER A 322 2.14 -6.15 2.52
CA SER A 322 1.40 -7.30 2.03
C SER A 322 2.11 -8.03 0.90
N SER A 323 1.86 -9.33 0.77
CA SER A 323 2.21 -10.11 -0.43
C SER A 323 1.01 -10.90 -0.93
N PHE A 324 0.81 -10.93 -2.25
CA PHE A 324 -0.36 -11.61 -2.82
C PHE A 324 -0.20 -11.96 -4.30
N PHE A 325 -0.91 -13.00 -4.72
CA PHE A 325 -1.06 -13.32 -6.14
C PHE A 325 -2.18 -12.50 -6.78
N SER A 326 -1.99 -12.10 -8.03
CA SER A 326 -3.02 -11.50 -8.86
C SER A 326 -2.88 -11.91 -10.33
N TYR A 327 -3.96 -11.77 -11.09
CA TYR A 327 -3.90 -11.86 -12.55
C TYR A 327 -3.96 -10.50 -13.19
N ARG A 328 -3.19 -10.36 -14.28
CA ARG A 328 -3.36 -9.27 -15.25
C ARG A 328 -3.45 -9.89 -16.64
N CYS A 329 -4.38 -9.38 -17.46
CA CYS A 329 -4.47 -9.74 -18.87
C CYS A 329 -3.71 -8.68 -19.66
N ASN A 330 -2.65 -9.09 -20.36
CA ASN A 330 -1.83 -8.19 -21.14
C ASN A 330 -2.13 -8.36 -22.63
N ALA A 331 -2.69 -7.32 -23.26
CA ALA A 331 -3.05 -7.34 -24.67
C ALA A 331 -1.80 -7.13 -25.56
N TYR A 332 -1.18 -8.22 -25.98
CA TYR A 332 -0.02 -8.18 -26.86
C TYR A 332 -0.39 -7.80 -28.28
N LYS A 333 0.33 -6.83 -28.85
CA LYS A 333 0.21 -6.46 -30.28
C LYS A 333 1.01 -7.37 -31.22
N THR A 334 1.54 -8.48 -30.69
CA THR A 334 2.35 -9.48 -31.41
C THR A 334 1.98 -10.88 -30.96
N ASN A 335 2.35 -11.88 -31.74
CA ASN A 335 2.23 -13.30 -31.39
C ASN A 335 3.59 -13.98 -31.15
N PHE A 336 4.66 -13.19 -31.03
CA PHE A 336 6.02 -13.70 -30.82
C PHE A 336 6.47 -14.69 -31.92
N GLY A 337 5.92 -14.57 -33.13
CA GLY A 337 6.24 -15.46 -34.26
C GLY A 337 5.58 -16.84 -34.20
N VAL A 338 4.71 -17.10 -33.23
CA VAL A 338 4.04 -18.40 -33.08
C VAL A 338 2.72 -18.40 -33.84
N ALA A 339 2.59 -19.26 -34.85
CA ALA A 339 1.40 -19.33 -35.72
C ALA A 339 0.09 -19.63 -34.96
N ARG A 340 0.17 -20.34 -33.81
CA ARG A 340 -0.97 -20.60 -32.91
C ARG A 340 -1.25 -19.47 -31.92
N GLY A 341 -0.29 -18.56 -31.69
CA GLY A 341 -0.51 -17.35 -30.93
C GLY A 341 -1.30 -16.37 -31.79
N LYS A 342 -2.54 -16.05 -31.41
CA LYS A 342 -3.23 -14.91 -32.02
C LYS A 342 -2.72 -13.62 -31.37
N PRO A 343 -2.29 -12.60 -32.14
CA PRO A 343 -2.08 -11.26 -31.59
C PRO A 343 -3.37 -10.78 -30.90
N GLY A 344 -3.24 -10.10 -29.76
CA GLY A 344 -4.37 -9.63 -28.95
C GLY A 344 -5.02 -10.70 -28.07
N ARG A 345 -4.32 -11.82 -27.80
CA ARG A 345 -4.80 -12.83 -26.85
C ARG A 345 -4.61 -12.34 -25.42
N ASP A 346 -5.72 -12.09 -24.73
CA ASP A 346 -5.77 -11.79 -23.29
C ASP A 346 -5.59 -13.08 -22.48
N VAL A 347 -4.38 -13.66 -22.49
CA VAL A 347 -4.07 -14.75 -21.55
C VAL A 347 -3.86 -14.13 -20.17
N PRO A 348 -4.54 -14.63 -19.12
CA PRO A 348 -4.28 -14.19 -17.77
C PRO A 348 -2.89 -14.67 -17.34
N GLU A 349 -2.08 -13.73 -16.87
CA GLU A 349 -0.72 -13.99 -16.42
C GLU A 349 -0.63 -13.83 -14.92
N LEU A 350 0.12 -14.72 -14.30
CA LEU A 350 0.25 -14.75 -12.85
C LEU A 350 1.32 -13.75 -12.42
N TYR A 351 0.93 -12.87 -11.51
CA TYR A 351 1.82 -11.93 -10.83
C TYR A 351 1.86 -12.27 -9.36
N TYR A 352 3.05 -12.30 -8.78
CA TYR A 352 3.23 -12.23 -7.34
C TYR A 352 3.63 -10.82 -6.96
N ASN A 353 2.85 -10.17 -6.10
CA ASN A 353 2.97 -8.76 -5.74
C ASN A 353 3.50 -8.64 -4.30
N ILE A 354 4.42 -7.72 -4.08
CA ILE A 354 5.00 -7.40 -2.77
C ILE A 354 4.81 -5.90 -2.57
N ALA A 355 3.78 -5.54 -1.81
CA ALA A 355 3.51 -4.16 -1.46
C ALA A 355 4.36 -3.76 -0.26
N MET A 356 5.07 -2.66 -0.40
CA MET A 356 5.91 -2.06 0.63
C MET A 356 5.55 -0.61 0.84
N SER A 357 5.79 -0.15 2.05
CA SER A 357 5.74 1.26 2.41
C SER A 357 7.05 1.70 3.02
N ARG A 358 7.35 2.98 2.89
CA ARG A 358 8.57 3.56 3.45
C ARG A 358 8.49 3.66 4.97
N LYS A 359 9.64 3.61 5.61
CA LYS A 359 9.79 4.03 7.01
C LYS A 359 9.70 5.56 7.05
N PHE A 360 8.46 6.06 7.16
CA PHE A 360 8.15 7.49 7.08
C PHE A 360 9.04 8.36 7.99
N LEU A 361 9.30 7.90 9.22
CA LEU A 361 10.08 8.65 10.20
C LEU A 361 11.52 8.92 9.73
N ASP A 362 12.15 7.95 9.07
CA ASP A 362 13.52 8.08 8.59
C ASP A 362 13.62 9.16 7.50
N SER A 363 12.70 9.13 6.53
CA SER A 363 12.61 10.14 5.48
C SER A 363 12.22 11.52 6.02
N PHE A 364 11.37 11.56 7.05
CA PHE A 364 11.00 12.81 7.73
C PHE A 364 12.20 13.46 8.40
N VAL A 365 12.96 12.69 9.18
CA VAL A 365 14.15 13.16 9.89
C VAL A 365 15.22 13.65 8.92
N ALA A 366 15.45 12.91 7.83
CA ALA A 366 16.49 13.24 6.85
C ALA A 366 16.25 14.58 6.13
N HIS A 367 15.01 14.89 5.75
CA HIS A 367 14.73 16.01 4.84
C HIS A 367 13.86 17.13 5.43
N LEU A 368 12.92 16.84 6.35
CA LEU A 368 12.08 17.90 6.91
C LEU A 368 12.76 18.66 8.05
N ILE A 369 13.58 17.99 8.88
CA ILE A 369 14.27 18.67 9.99
C ILE A 369 15.20 19.79 9.50
N PRO A 370 16.08 19.57 8.50
CA PRO A 370 16.92 20.65 7.97
C PRO A 370 16.11 21.85 7.49
N LEU A 371 14.99 21.62 6.78
CA LEU A 371 14.10 22.68 6.32
C LEU A 371 13.43 23.43 7.47
N ILE A 372 12.97 22.74 8.52
CA ILE A 372 12.41 23.38 9.71
C ILE A 372 13.46 24.29 10.38
N VAL A 373 14.71 23.85 10.46
CA VAL A 373 15.83 24.66 10.99
C VAL A 373 16.05 25.89 10.11
N VAL A 374 16.13 25.74 8.79
CA VAL A 374 16.27 26.87 7.85
C VAL A 374 15.15 27.89 8.01
N LEU A 375 13.90 27.43 8.04
CA LEU A 375 12.72 28.30 8.22
C LEU A 375 12.72 28.98 9.59
N SER A 376 13.20 28.31 10.63
CA SER A 376 13.30 28.88 11.98
C SER A 376 14.39 29.95 12.06
N LEU A 377 15.58 29.68 11.52
CA LEU A 377 16.67 30.66 11.45
C LEU A 377 16.27 31.88 10.63
N LEU A 378 15.60 31.67 9.49
CA LEU A 378 15.10 32.75 8.65
C LEU A 378 14.07 33.62 9.38
N TYR A 379 13.20 33.01 10.20
CA TYR A 379 12.27 33.76 11.04
C TYR A 379 13.00 34.62 12.08
N ILE A 380 14.05 34.09 12.72
CA ILE A 380 14.88 34.85 13.67
C ILE A 380 15.55 36.04 12.97
N ILE A 381 16.10 35.83 11.76
CA ILE A 381 16.70 36.88 10.93
C ILE A 381 15.65 37.96 10.60
N LEU A 382 14.43 37.56 10.23
CA LEU A 382 13.33 38.50 9.97
C LEU A 382 12.99 39.34 11.21
N LEU A 383 12.96 38.73 12.41
CA LEU A 383 12.73 39.46 13.66
C LEU A 383 13.85 40.48 13.95
N MET A 384 15.11 40.09 13.74
CA MET A 384 16.28 40.96 13.97
C MET A 384 16.38 42.10 12.96
N SER A 385 15.99 41.88 11.70
CA SER A 385 16.06 42.89 10.62
C SER A 385 15.29 44.19 10.91
N VAL A 386 14.33 44.14 11.83
CA VAL A 386 13.50 45.28 12.22
C VAL A 386 14.20 46.19 13.25
N LEU A 387 15.19 45.66 13.97
CA LEU A 387 15.92 46.38 15.01
C LEU A 387 16.98 47.32 14.43
N GLU A 388 17.67 46.90 13.36
CA GLU A 388 18.74 47.68 12.73
C GLU A 388 18.61 47.66 11.19
N LYS A 389 18.32 48.82 10.58
CA LYS A 389 18.15 48.94 9.12
C LYS A 389 19.44 48.69 8.32
N SER A 390 20.61 48.91 8.93
CA SER A 390 21.93 48.62 8.36
C SER A 390 22.17 47.13 8.11
N LEU A 391 21.35 46.27 8.72
CA LEU A 391 21.50 44.82 8.68
C LEU A 391 20.95 44.19 7.38
N ALA A 392 20.38 44.96 6.45
CA ALA A 392 19.79 44.44 5.21
C ALA A 392 20.78 43.64 4.34
N LEU A 393 22.03 44.11 4.22
CA LEU A 393 23.10 43.38 3.53
C LEU A 393 23.45 42.07 4.25
N ASN A 394 23.45 42.07 5.58
CA ASN A 394 23.69 40.87 6.39
C ASN A 394 22.55 39.86 6.26
N VAL A 395 21.29 40.33 6.16
CA VAL A 395 20.13 39.48 5.89
C VAL A 395 20.27 38.81 4.53
N LEU A 396 20.70 39.55 3.50
CA LEU A 396 20.91 39.00 2.16
C LEU A 396 22.02 37.93 2.16
N ALA A 397 23.13 38.20 2.85
CA ALA A 397 24.22 37.23 3.02
C ALA A 397 23.75 35.97 3.77
N ALA A 398 22.98 36.12 4.85
CA ALA A 398 22.43 35.00 5.61
C ALA A 398 21.42 34.17 4.79
N CYS A 399 20.54 34.83 4.02
CA CYS A 399 19.60 34.16 3.14
C CYS A 399 20.32 33.38 2.02
N SER A 400 21.41 33.91 1.48
CA SER A 400 22.26 33.21 0.51
C SER A 400 22.84 31.92 1.11
N GLY A 401 23.40 31.99 2.32
CA GLY A 401 23.92 30.81 3.04
C GLY A 401 22.85 29.75 3.29
N LEU A 402 21.68 30.15 3.79
CA LEU A 402 20.54 29.25 4.02
C LEU A 402 19.98 28.66 2.72
N PHE A 403 20.00 29.41 1.63
CA PHE A 403 19.58 28.95 0.31
C PHE A 403 20.49 27.82 -0.21
N PHE A 404 21.82 27.95 -0.05
CA PHE A 404 22.73 26.87 -0.40
C PHE A 404 22.47 25.59 0.41
N VAL A 405 22.25 25.73 1.72
CA VAL A 405 21.89 24.56 2.58
C VAL A 405 20.63 23.86 2.05
N ALA A 406 19.58 24.63 1.73
CA ALA A 406 18.34 24.08 1.21
C ALA A 406 18.47 23.49 -0.21
N ILE A 407 19.38 24.00 -1.05
CA ILE A 407 19.68 23.40 -2.36
C ILE A 407 20.41 22.08 -2.21
N PHE A 408 21.46 22.01 -1.39
CA PHE A 408 22.22 20.77 -1.20
C PHE A 408 21.34 19.65 -0.67
N ASP A 409 20.45 19.96 0.27
CA ASP A 409 19.48 19.00 0.78
C ASP A 409 18.46 18.56 -0.29
N HIS A 410 18.00 19.47 -1.16
CA HIS A 410 17.12 19.13 -2.29
C HIS A 410 17.83 18.25 -3.34
N ILE A 411 19.11 18.51 -3.63
CA ILE A 411 19.92 17.66 -4.51
C ILE A 411 20.04 16.25 -3.91
N GLY A 412 20.32 16.14 -2.60
CA GLY A 412 20.38 14.85 -1.91
C GLY A 412 19.07 14.06 -1.99
N LEU A 413 17.92 14.73 -1.83
CA LEU A 413 16.61 14.11 -2.06
C LEU A 413 16.49 13.58 -3.50
N ARG A 414 16.88 14.37 -4.50
CA ARG A 414 16.73 14.00 -5.91
C ARG A 414 17.66 12.87 -6.34
N GLU A 415 18.87 12.80 -5.79
CA GLU A 415 19.79 11.69 -6.05
C GLU A 415 19.26 10.38 -5.47
N SER A 416 18.63 10.43 -4.29
CA SER A 416 18.03 9.23 -3.65
C SER A 416 16.77 8.71 -4.36
N LEU A 417 16.07 9.59 -5.08
CA LEU A 417 14.83 9.29 -5.78
C LEU A 417 15.02 9.54 -7.27
N SER A 418 15.28 8.51 -8.07
CA SER A 418 15.26 8.66 -9.54
C SER A 418 13.84 8.75 -10.09
N ALA A 419 13.06 9.65 -9.50
CA ALA A 419 11.70 9.98 -9.86
C ALA A 419 11.67 10.75 -11.18
N SER A 420 10.74 10.39 -12.07
CA SER A 420 10.36 11.22 -13.20
C SER A 420 9.25 12.17 -12.77
N GLY A 421 9.48 13.49 -12.79
CA GLY A 421 8.49 14.50 -12.41
C GLY A 421 8.74 15.15 -11.04
N ILE A 422 7.75 15.91 -10.55
CA ILE A 422 7.82 16.61 -9.26
C ILE A 422 7.36 15.66 -8.16
N VAL A 423 8.15 15.57 -7.10
CA VAL A 423 7.87 14.78 -5.91
C VAL A 423 7.21 15.66 -4.84
N TYR A 424 6.28 15.10 -4.06
CA TYR A 424 5.56 15.80 -2.99
C TYR A 424 6.48 16.60 -2.05
N LEU A 425 7.61 16.03 -1.64
CA LEU A 425 8.55 16.72 -0.75
C LEU A 425 9.26 17.91 -1.42
N GLU A 426 9.38 17.94 -2.75
CA GLU A 426 9.99 19.07 -3.48
C GLU A 426 9.20 20.37 -3.29
N TYR A 427 7.88 20.29 -3.08
CA TYR A 427 7.09 21.47 -2.75
C TYR A 427 7.54 22.14 -1.45
N TYR A 428 8.08 21.40 -0.46
CA TYR A 428 8.61 22.00 0.77
C TYR A 428 9.86 22.84 0.47
N TYR A 429 10.72 22.37 -0.45
CA TYR A 429 11.87 23.12 -0.93
C TYR A 429 11.43 24.35 -1.72
N PHE A 430 10.48 24.22 -2.65
CA PHE A 430 9.97 25.36 -3.43
C PHE A 430 9.35 26.44 -2.56
N VAL A 431 8.56 26.06 -1.54
CA VAL A 431 8.04 27.01 -0.55
C VAL A 431 9.18 27.67 0.22
N THR A 432 10.19 26.91 0.64
CA THR A 432 11.36 27.45 1.37
C THR A 432 12.14 28.46 0.51
N TYR A 433 12.37 28.17 -0.77
CA TYR A 433 13.03 29.07 -1.71
C TYR A 433 12.25 30.37 -1.90
N PHE A 434 10.93 30.26 -2.07
CA PHE A 434 10.06 31.42 -2.19
C PHE A 434 10.12 32.30 -0.93
N VAL A 435 10.10 31.69 0.25
CA VAL A 435 10.15 32.42 1.54
C VAL A 435 11.52 33.09 1.75
N LEU A 436 12.62 32.42 1.41
CA LEU A 436 13.98 33.00 1.45
C LEU A 436 14.07 34.26 0.59
N LEU A 437 13.55 34.19 -0.64
CA LEU A 437 13.50 35.32 -1.54
C LEU A 437 12.59 36.45 -1.01
N ALA A 438 11.39 36.09 -0.52
CA ALA A 438 10.43 37.05 0.02
C ALA A 438 10.98 37.79 1.25
N VAL A 439 11.66 37.10 2.16
CA VAL A 439 12.30 37.71 3.34
C VAL A 439 13.46 38.63 2.92
N SER A 440 14.26 38.23 1.93
CA SER A 440 15.33 39.06 1.39
C SER A 440 14.80 40.37 0.78
N ILE A 441 13.79 40.27 -0.08
CA ILE A 441 13.13 41.43 -0.71
C ILE A 441 12.49 42.33 0.36
N ASN A 442 11.77 41.74 1.31
CA ASN A 442 11.14 42.47 2.40
C ASN A 442 12.16 43.26 3.24
N SER A 443 13.30 42.65 3.54
CA SER A 443 14.35 43.28 4.34
C SER A 443 15.02 44.44 3.60
N TYR A 444 15.26 44.27 2.29
CA TYR A 444 15.74 45.34 1.42
C TYR A 444 14.75 46.52 1.34
N LEU A 445 13.46 46.23 1.07
CA LEU A 445 12.42 47.25 1.00
C LEU A 445 12.25 47.99 2.34
N TYR A 446 12.31 47.29 3.47
CA TYR A 446 12.20 47.94 4.78
C TYR A 446 13.39 48.86 5.09
N ALA A 447 14.60 48.48 4.68
CA ALA A 447 15.79 49.29 4.91
C ALA A 447 15.82 50.56 4.07
N TYR A 448 15.56 50.45 2.77
CA TYR A 448 15.71 51.57 1.81
C TYR A 448 14.40 52.34 1.55
N HIS A 449 13.25 51.69 1.70
CA HIS A 449 11.93 52.20 1.34
C HIS A 449 10.93 52.12 2.51
N GLY A 450 11.42 52.05 3.76
CA GLY A 450 10.62 51.81 4.95
C GLY A 450 9.56 52.88 5.31
N ASN A 451 9.44 53.97 4.55
CA ASN A 451 8.36 54.96 4.69
C ASN A 451 7.15 54.64 3.78
N LEU A 452 7.22 53.62 2.92
CA LEU A 452 6.13 53.22 2.03
C LEU A 452 5.15 52.28 2.74
N GLY A 453 3.92 52.78 2.95
CA GLY A 453 2.69 52.04 3.22
C GLY A 453 2.83 50.79 4.10
N LEU A 454 2.56 49.62 3.52
CA LEU A 454 2.48 48.32 4.20
C LEU A 454 3.82 47.84 4.80
N VAL A 455 4.96 48.24 4.24
CA VAL A 455 6.30 47.80 4.69
C VAL A 455 6.75 48.61 5.92
N GLY A 456 6.42 49.90 5.96
CA GLY A 456 6.69 50.77 7.11
C GLY A 456 5.71 50.60 8.28
N PHE A 457 4.54 50.01 8.03
CA PHE A 457 3.46 49.91 9.01
C PHE A 457 3.86 49.10 10.27
N GLN A 458 3.73 49.73 11.45
CA GLN A 458 4.04 49.14 12.77
C GLN A 458 5.37 48.37 12.82
N ARG A 459 6.44 48.96 12.24
CA ARG A 459 7.78 48.33 12.16
C ARG A 459 7.71 46.96 11.47
N ASN A 460 7.19 46.90 10.25
CA ASN A 460 7.15 45.69 9.44
C ASN A 460 6.46 44.51 10.16
N ILE A 461 5.27 44.73 10.73
CA ILE A 461 4.59 43.72 11.54
C ILE A 461 4.00 42.58 10.69
N TYR A 462 3.53 42.88 9.47
CA TYR A 462 2.81 41.91 8.66
C TYR A 462 3.65 40.68 8.28
N PRO A 463 4.87 40.82 7.74
CA PRO A 463 5.69 39.65 7.41
C PRO A 463 6.03 38.82 8.64
N ARG A 464 6.18 39.44 9.80
CA ARG A 464 6.48 38.73 11.06
C ARG A 464 5.29 37.93 11.57
N VAL A 465 4.10 38.49 11.51
CA VAL A 465 2.87 37.85 12.01
C VAL A 465 2.37 36.78 11.04
N PHE A 466 2.45 37.01 9.73
CA PHE A 466 1.98 36.08 8.70
C PHE A 466 2.99 35.02 8.28
N TYR A 467 4.26 35.10 8.72
CA TYR A 467 5.33 34.16 8.36
C TYR A 467 4.89 32.69 8.47
N TRP A 468 4.58 32.24 9.68
CA TRP A 468 4.22 30.84 9.93
C TRP A 468 2.87 30.41 9.32
N PRO A 469 1.77 31.20 9.44
CA PRO A 469 0.50 30.81 8.83
C PRO A 469 0.56 30.69 7.32
N MET A 470 1.32 31.57 6.65
CA MET A 470 1.44 31.54 5.19
C MET A 470 2.20 30.29 4.75
N ILE A 471 3.32 29.96 5.40
CA ILE A 471 4.12 28.78 5.09
C ILE A 471 3.33 27.50 5.36
N THR A 472 2.82 27.34 6.58
CA THR A 472 2.09 26.13 6.97
C THR A 472 0.76 25.98 6.22
N GLY A 473 0.07 27.07 5.92
CA GLY A 473 -1.14 27.08 5.10
C GLY A 473 -0.88 26.69 3.65
N LEU A 474 0.19 27.20 3.04
CA LEU A 474 0.60 26.83 1.67
C LEU A 474 1.01 25.36 1.60
N LEU A 475 1.80 24.89 2.58
CA LEU A 475 2.18 23.48 2.68
C LEU A 475 0.94 22.60 2.86
N TYR A 476 0.00 22.96 3.74
CA TYR A 476 -1.24 22.22 3.92
C TYR A 476 -2.10 22.18 2.65
N ALA A 477 -2.21 23.30 1.92
CA ALA A 477 -2.92 23.35 0.65
C ALA A 477 -2.30 22.42 -0.40
N VAL A 478 -0.96 22.39 -0.50
CA VAL A 478 -0.24 21.46 -1.36
C VAL A 478 -0.46 20.02 -0.92
N THR A 479 -0.34 19.72 0.38
CA THR A 479 -0.62 18.37 0.92
C THR A 479 -2.03 17.91 0.55
N PHE A 480 -3.03 18.77 0.74
CA PHE A 480 -4.39 18.45 0.37
C PHE A 480 -4.53 18.20 -1.15
N ALA A 481 -4.00 19.10 -1.99
CA ALA A 481 -4.10 18.99 -3.44
C ALA A 481 -3.38 17.77 -4.04
N VAL A 482 -2.29 17.29 -3.42
CA VAL A 482 -1.53 16.12 -3.90
C VAL A 482 -2.21 14.81 -3.52
N TYR A 483 -2.87 14.76 -2.37
CA TYR A 483 -3.42 13.51 -1.81
C TYR A 483 -4.93 13.36 -1.95
N TYR A 484 -5.68 14.44 -2.18
CA TYR A 484 -7.11 14.38 -2.51
C TYR A 484 -7.26 13.74 -3.89
#